data_AF-A0A9D3RWY0-F1
#
_entry.id   AF-A0A9D3RWY0-F1
#
_cell.length_a   1.000
_cell.length_b   1.000
_cell.length_c   1.000
_cell.angle_alpha   90.00
_cell.angle_beta   90.00
_cell.angle_gamma   90.00
#
_symmetry.space_group_name_H-M   'P 1'
#
loop_
_entity.id
_entity.type
_entity.pdbx_description
1 polymer ?
#
loop_
_entity_poly.entity_id
_entity_poly.type
_entity_poly.pdbx_seq_one_letter_code
_entity_poly.pdbx_strand_id
1 'polypeptide(L)'
;SHDIHITYGCEGEEPRLQICAPNTTTAVLSDLRPGMEYTFNLTAVLPNGICSKTSSTCIQTRTSLDELVSDLGLEHHLKNKLTLSKVLEIDGETLTDESIQSLKSLPWCFLRRLMMVNVTARSVRCASKQDMTSQNLDSLMDTLCNPQGHSNRVNPLDLITAVFLCSDGFLQQEMVLKMSMCQFSVPLLLPKCDTQQCTLMLWAMRDIVKKYKPHSLEDQRGFVEESIVLSELPMISFVRLGNSSLSKSHILNQLLSNPQQHHDTFVHRNMECGDTTRRISNGLVEISWYLPSGKRNIDIFSEPLAIANLRGDLRDFETQYAFLCHNSAAVFVFCDDFGSECKFLDSQHLKDHWFLIINSQSKSFNKDDFSRCVSELKLKPSNIIIKGLQMNDAELIRKLCLAISGILKGNMLKMSVEGMSAVAHEFGIQVDEDYIYCQRGKQKADEITGRISDIPSFKEKELPLQGTAWKQLAKLEKEECRMKMLGRKTLKFTGMSLQNRSSSSEHSRGLTTSQSLCPISSLQCPVPQRSASISSSG
;
A
#
# COMPACT_ATOMS: atom_id res chain seq x y z
N SER A 1 -53.98 -15.79 17.71
CA SER A 1 -52.71 -15.45 17.03
C SER A 1 -52.49 -13.97 17.15
N HIS A 2 -51.31 -13.52 17.57
CA HIS A 2 -50.91 -12.12 17.55
C HIS A 2 -49.69 -12.00 16.64
N ASP A 3 -49.63 -10.95 15.84
CA ASP A 3 -48.47 -10.64 15.02
C ASP A 3 -47.53 -9.72 15.82
N ILE A 4 -46.23 -9.82 15.56
CA ILE A 4 -45.23 -8.94 16.20
C ILE A 4 -44.82 -7.92 15.16
N HIS A 5 -45.06 -6.65 15.45
CA HIS A 5 -44.65 -5.52 14.63
C HIS A 5 -43.36 -4.94 15.22
N ILE A 6 -42.28 -4.98 14.44
CA ILE A 6 -40.99 -4.39 14.77
C ILE A 6 -40.84 -3.12 13.94
N THR A 7 -40.90 -1.96 14.59
CA THR A 7 -40.60 -0.68 13.95
C THR A 7 -39.19 -0.27 14.31
N TYR A 8 -38.36 0.14 13.35
CA TYR A 8 -36.99 0.53 13.62
C TYR A 8 -36.52 1.67 12.72
N GLY A 9 -35.70 2.55 13.27
CA GLY A 9 -35.18 3.70 12.54
C GLY A 9 -34.01 4.37 13.26
N CYS A 10 -33.22 5.10 12.47
CA CYS A 10 -32.24 6.06 12.96
C CYS A 10 -32.91 7.40 13.27
N GLU A 11 -32.31 8.19 14.16
CA GLU A 11 -32.76 9.54 14.43
C GLU A 11 -32.77 10.37 13.12
N GLY A 12 -33.92 10.97 12.79
CA GLY A 12 -34.10 11.77 11.57
C GLY A 12 -34.53 11.00 10.31
N GLU A 13 -34.68 9.68 10.36
CA GLU A 13 -35.18 8.87 9.24
C GLU A 13 -36.59 8.33 9.47
N GLU A 14 -37.33 8.06 8.39
CA GLU A 14 -38.62 7.38 8.50
C GLU A 14 -38.43 5.95 9.05
N PRO A 15 -39.14 5.59 10.13
CA PRO A 15 -39.01 4.27 10.74
C PRO A 15 -39.59 3.20 9.81
N ARG A 16 -38.82 2.13 9.60
CA ARG A 16 -39.19 0.96 8.81
C ARG A 16 -40.00 0.00 9.67
N LEU A 17 -40.86 -0.79 9.04
CA LEU A 17 -41.72 -1.78 9.70
C LEU A 17 -41.44 -3.18 9.17
N GLN A 18 -41.21 -4.13 10.07
CA GLN A 18 -41.20 -5.56 9.79
C GLN A 18 -42.28 -6.27 10.59
N ILE A 19 -43.09 -7.08 9.90
CA ILE A 19 -44.16 -7.86 10.49
C ILE A 19 -43.69 -9.31 10.58
N CYS A 20 -43.69 -9.86 11.79
CA CYS A 20 -43.35 -11.25 12.06
C CYS A 20 -44.61 -12.06 12.35
N ALA A 21 -44.64 -13.28 11.81
CA ALA A 21 -45.75 -14.20 11.97
C ALA A 21 -45.95 -14.63 13.44
N PRO A 22 -47.15 -15.14 13.80
CA PRO A 22 -47.40 -15.65 15.13
C PRO A 22 -46.44 -16.81 15.45
N ASN A 23 -45.80 -16.75 16.62
CA ASN A 23 -44.80 -17.72 17.14
C ASN A 23 -43.35 -17.55 16.65
N THR A 24 -43.01 -16.46 15.94
CA THR A 24 -41.61 -16.16 15.62
C THR A 24 -40.88 -15.61 16.85
N THR A 25 -39.80 -16.26 17.28
CA THR A 25 -38.94 -15.82 18.40
C THR A 25 -37.73 -15.00 17.97
N THR A 26 -37.37 -15.05 16.68
CA THR A 26 -36.20 -14.37 16.11
C THR A 26 -36.55 -13.69 14.79
N ALA A 27 -36.12 -12.45 14.62
CA ALA A 27 -36.22 -11.70 13.38
C ALA A 27 -34.82 -11.27 12.92
N VAL A 28 -34.55 -11.40 11.62
CA VAL A 28 -33.29 -10.95 11.02
C VAL A 28 -33.58 -9.69 10.20
N LEU A 29 -32.82 -8.62 10.48
CA LEU A 29 -32.87 -7.35 9.78
C LEU A 29 -31.55 -7.21 9.00
N SER A 30 -31.62 -7.16 7.67
CA SER A 30 -30.43 -7.16 6.80
C SER A 30 -30.11 -5.80 6.18
N ASP A 31 -30.91 -4.79 6.46
CA ASP A 31 -30.89 -3.46 5.84
C ASP A 31 -30.39 -2.35 6.80
N LEU A 32 -29.83 -2.75 7.95
CA LEU A 32 -29.19 -1.86 8.92
C LEU A 32 -27.83 -1.38 8.39
N ARG A 33 -27.53 -0.09 8.58
CA ARG A 33 -26.24 0.48 8.21
C ARG A 33 -25.22 0.35 9.36
N PRO A 34 -23.94 0.07 9.09
CA PRO A 34 -22.88 0.04 10.08
C PRO A 34 -22.69 1.40 10.79
N GLY A 35 -22.30 1.36 12.07
CA GLY A 35 -21.94 2.55 12.87
C GLY A 35 -23.09 3.47 13.28
N MET A 36 -24.35 3.07 13.05
CA MET A 36 -25.54 3.88 13.33
C MET A 36 -26.27 3.40 14.58
N GLU A 37 -26.87 4.34 15.30
CA GLU A 37 -27.78 4.03 16.38
C GLU A 37 -29.20 3.83 15.84
N TYR A 38 -29.80 2.68 16.17
CA TYR A 38 -31.15 2.33 15.78
C TYR A 38 -32.01 2.15 17.02
N THR A 39 -33.20 2.76 17.01
CA THR A 39 -34.23 2.50 18.00
C THR A 39 -35.20 1.46 17.46
N PHE A 40 -35.40 0.37 18.19
CA PHE A 40 -36.31 -0.72 17.88
C PHE A 40 -37.51 -0.69 18.80
N ASN A 41 -38.70 -0.63 18.22
CA ASN A 41 -39.98 -0.63 18.89
C ASN A 41 -40.73 -1.93 18.57
N LEU A 42 -40.98 -2.75 19.59
CA LEU A 42 -41.73 -4.00 19.45
C LEU A 42 -43.14 -3.83 20.00
N THR A 43 -44.13 -4.15 19.17
CA THR A 43 -45.55 -4.11 19.54
C THR A 43 -46.25 -5.39 19.08
N ALA A 44 -46.94 -6.08 19.98
CA ALA A 44 -47.79 -7.21 19.61
C ALA A 44 -49.16 -6.69 19.18
N VAL A 45 -49.65 -7.13 18.02
CA VAL A 45 -50.92 -6.69 17.43
C VAL A 45 -51.86 -7.89 17.33
N LEU A 46 -53.02 -7.78 17.95
CA LEU A 46 -54.08 -8.80 17.88
C LEU A 46 -54.91 -8.64 16.59
N PRO A 47 -55.60 -9.70 16.12
CA PRO A 47 -56.39 -9.66 14.88
C PRO A 47 -57.56 -8.67 14.91
N ASN A 48 -57.96 -8.24 16.11
CA ASN A 48 -58.98 -7.21 16.34
C ASN A 48 -58.40 -5.79 16.40
N GLY A 49 -57.11 -5.61 16.08
CA GLY A 49 -56.42 -4.32 16.05
C GLY A 49 -55.94 -3.80 17.41
N ILE A 50 -56.10 -4.59 18.49
CA ILE A 50 -55.62 -4.19 19.81
C ILE A 50 -54.10 -4.40 19.90
N CYS A 51 -53.38 -3.33 20.22
CA CYS A 51 -51.93 -3.32 20.38
C CYS A 51 -51.53 -3.49 21.84
N SER A 52 -50.45 -4.23 22.09
CA SER A 52 -49.79 -4.27 23.40
C SER A 52 -49.04 -2.97 23.71
N LYS A 53 -48.58 -2.82 24.95
CA LYS A 53 -47.58 -1.79 25.29
C LYS A 53 -46.32 -2.00 24.46
N THR A 54 -45.85 -0.94 23.80
CA THR A 54 -44.62 -0.97 23.01
C THR A 54 -43.40 -1.08 23.92
N SER A 55 -42.49 -1.98 23.58
CA SER A 55 -41.17 -2.09 24.21
C SER A 55 -40.12 -1.50 23.27
N SER A 56 -39.32 -0.55 23.76
CA SER A 56 -38.29 0.13 22.99
C SER A 56 -36.90 -0.25 23.47
N THR A 57 -35.97 -0.52 22.54
CA THR A 57 -34.54 -0.67 22.85
C THR A 57 -33.71 0.09 21.83
N CYS A 58 -32.57 0.62 22.24
CA CYS A 58 -31.63 1.27 21.35
C CYS A 58 -30.40 0.38 21.18
N ILE A 59 -29.94 0.21 19.95
CA ILE A 59 -28.77 -0.61 19.62
C ILE A 59 -27.91 0.15 18.62
N GLN A 60 -26.62 0.25 18.93
CA GLN A 60 -25.62 0.76 18.01
C GLN A 60 -25.05 -0.39 17.17
N THR A 61 -25.13 -0.28 15.85
CA THR A 61 -24.49 -1.24 14.95
C THR A 61 -22.97 -1.06 14.99
N ARG A 62 -22.23 -2.16 14.82
CA ARG A 62 -20.77 -2.09 14.71
C ARG A 62 -20.38 -1.32 13.45
N THR A 63 -19.23 -0.66 13.48
CA THR A 63 -18.66 -0.07 12.28
C THR A 63 -18.09 -1.15 11.37
N SER A 64 -17.95 -0.86 10.07
CA SER A 64 -17.31 -1.79 9.14
C SER A 64 -15.85 -2.09 9.51
N LEU A 65 -15.17 -1.15 10.18
CA LEU A 65 -13.84 -1.35 10.74
C LEU A 65 -13.85 -2.33 11.91
N ASP A 66 -14.72 -2.13 12.90
CA ASP A 66 -14.80 -2.99 14.08
C ASP A 66 -15.14 -4.43 13.71
N GLU A 67 -16.07 -4.63 12.76
CA GLU A 67 -16.40 -5.96 12.27
C GLU A 67 -15.21 -6.64 11.61
N LEU A 68 -14.56 -5.98 10.64
CA LEU A 68 -13.43 -6.57 9.92
C LEU A 68 -12.25 -6.86 10.85
N VAL A 69 -11.93 -5.93 11.75
CA VAL A 69 -10.85 -6.10 12.72
C VAL A 69 -11.17 -7.28 13.65
N SER A 70 -12.45 -7.48 14.03
CA SER A 70 -12.87 -8.64 14.82
C SER A 70 -12.76 -9.96 14.03
N ASP A 71 -13.13 -9.95 12.74
CA ASP A 71 -12.98 -11.11 11.85
C ASP A 71 -11.51 -11.52 11.70
N LEU A 72 -10.61 -10.53 11.66
CA LEU A 72 -9.16 -10.70 11.57
C LEU A 72 -8.48 -10.97 12.93
N GLY A 73 -9.21 -10.91 14.04
CA GLY A 73 -8.65 -11.11 15.39
C GLY A 73 -7.68 -10.00 15.83
N LEU A 74 -7.90 -8.78 15.34
CA LEU A 74 -7.06 -7.61 15.58
C LEU A 74 -7.71 -6.62 16.57
N GLU A 75 -8.84 -6.95 17.22
CA GLU A 75 -9.63 -5.99 18.02
C GLU A 75 -8.82 -5.28 19.12
N HIS A 76 -7.95 -6.03 19.80
CA HIS A 76 -7.09 -5.49 20.86
C HIS A 76 -6.03 -4.52 20.32
N HIS A 77 -5.68 -4.64 19.03
CA HIS A 77 -4.60 -3.93 18.40
C HIS A 77 -4.97 -2.56 17.85
N LEU A 78 -6.26 -2.22 17.79
CA LEU A 78 -6.68 -0.83 17.55
C LEU A 78 -6.25 0.10 18.69
N LYS A 79 -6.29 -0.37 19.94
CA LYS A 79 -5.85 0.37 21.13
C LYS A 79 -4.39 0.07 21.48
N ASN A 80 -4.02 -1.20 21.55
CA ASN A 80 -2.66 -1.65 21.90
C ASN A 80 -1.93 -2.09 20.64
N LYS A 81 -1.30 -1.12 19.97
CA LYS A 81 -0.69 -1.31 18.66
C LYS A 81 0.26 -2.50 18.59
N LEU A 82 0.22 -3.23 17.48
CA LEU A 82 1.19 -4.25 17.12
C LEU A 82 2.58 -3.63 16.97
N THR A 83 3.58 -4.27 17.57
CA THR A 83 4.97 -3.84 17.55
C THR A 83 5.78 -4.69 16.59
N LEU A 84 6.88 -4.13 16.09
CA LEU A 84 7.83 -4.87 15.26
C LEU A 84 8.40 -6.11 15.98
N SER A 85 8.69 -6.00 17.28
CA SER A 85 9.22 -7.11 18.07
C SER A 85 8.29 -8.33 18.09
N LYS A 86 6.97 -8.11 18.18
CA LYS A 86 5.97 -9.18 18.17
C LYS A 86 5.88 -9.86 16.80
N VAL A 87 6.05 -9.10 15.72
CA VAL A 87 6.00 -9.65 14.35
C VAL A 87 7.25 -10.47 14.02
N LEU A 88 8.41 -10.08 14.56
CA LEU A 88 9.69 -10.76 14.36
C LEU A 88 9.93 -11.92 15.32
N GLU A 89 8.99 -12.19 16.24
CA GLU A 89 9.08 -13.32 17.16
C GLU A 89 9.02 -14.64 16.38
N ILE A 90 10.01 -15.52 16.62
CA ILE A 90 10.08 -16.84 16.00
C ILE A 90 9.40 -17.82 16.93
N ASP A 91 8.21 -18.29 16.56
CA ASP A 91 7.43 -19.30 17.27
C ASP A 91 7.35 -20.61 16.46
N GLY A 92 6.81 -21.69 17.05
CA GLY A 92 6.65 -22.97 16.34
C GLY A 92 5.75 -22.88 15.10
N GLU A 93 4.87 -21.88 15.04
CA GLU A 93 3.96 -21.62 13.92
C GLU A 93 4.64 -20.81 12.79
N THR A 94 5.73 -20.08 13.05
CA THR A 94 6.49 -19.34 12.01
C THR A 94 7.23 -20.27 11.04
N LEU A 95 7.46 -21.52 11.44
CA LEU A 95 8.26 -22.48 10.68
C LEU A 95 7.44 -23.36 9.73
N THR A 96 6.10 -23.31 9.80
CA THR A 96 5.23 -24.10 8.93
C THR A 96 4.42 -23.20 8.00
N ASP A 97 4.52 -23.44 6.69
CA ASP A 97 3.66 -22.85 5.64
C ASP A 97 2.26 -23.51 5.66
N GLU A 98 1.69 -23.70 6.85
CA GLU A 98 0.42 -24.41 7.02
C GLU A 98 -0.74 -23.67 6.33
N SER A 99 -1.66 -24.46 5.78
CA SER A 99 -2.86 -23.96 5.11
C SER A 99 -3.65 -23.05 6.04
N ILE A 100 -4.01 -21.86 5.58
CA ILE A 100 -4.75 -20.87 6.36
C ILE A 100 -6.18 -21.39 6.59
N GLN A 101 -6.47 -21.83 7.80
CA GLN A 101 -7.78 -22.36 8.18
C GLN A 101 -8.74 -21.33 8.79
N SER A 102 -8.25 -20.12 9.10
CA SER A 102 -9.03 -19.06 9.75
C SER A 102 -8.70 -17.66 9.21
N LEU A 103 -9.69 -16.77 9.17
CA LEU A 103 -9.50 -15.36 8.87
C LEU A 103 -8.52 -14.68 9.85
N LYS A 104 -8.49 -15.15 11.10
CA LYS A 104 -7.62 -14.61 12.15
C LYS A 104 -6.13 -14.84 11.91
N SER A 105 -5.76 -15.83 11.08
CA SER A 105 -4.35 -16.05 10.72
C SER A 105 -3.90 -15.28 9.48
N LEU A 106 -4.82 -14.64 8.74
CA LEU A 106 -4.48 -13.84 7.55
C LEU A 106 -3.51 -12.69 7.86
N PRO A 107 -3.71 -11.86 8.91
CA PRO A 107 -2.79 -10.76 9.21
C PRO A 107 -1.36 -11.25 9.50
N TRP A 108 -1.24 -12.33 10.27
CA TRP A 108 0.04 -12.94 10.64
C TRP A 108 0.75 -13.55 9.43
N CYS A 109 0.01 -14.23 8.55
CA CYS A 109 0.57 -14.77 7.31
C CYS A 109 1.07 -13.65 6.38
N PHE A 110 0.25 -12.61 6.20
CA PHE A 110 0.63 -11.42 5.43
C PHE A 110 1.90 -10.78 5.98
N LEU A 111 1.95 -10.51 7.29
CA LEU A 111 3.10 -9.90 7.96
C LEU A 111 4.36 -10.75 7.83
N ARG A 112 4.29 -12.06 8.12
CA ARG A 112 5.44 -12.98 8.01
C ARG A 112 5.98 -13.04 6.58
N ARG A 113 5.10 -13.22 5.58
CA ARG A 113 5.49 -13.21 4.16
C ARG A 113 6.08 -11.88 3.73
N LEU A 114 5.54 -10.77 4.23
CA LEU A 114 6.05 -9.44 3.96
C LEU A 114 7.45 -9.24 4.55
N MET A 115 7.70 -9.67 5.79
CA MET A 115 9.01 -9.60 6.43
C MET A 115 10.07 -10.44 5.69
N MET A 116 9.64 -11.55 5.07
CA MET A 116 10.49 -12.38 4.19
C MET A 116 10.68 -11.80 2.77
N VAL A 117 10.11 -10.63 2.47
CA VAL A 117 10.13 -10.01 1.13
C VAL A 117 9.55 -10.96 0.07
N ASN A 118 8.48 -11.68 0.43
CA ASN A 118 7.81 -12.57 -0.49
C ASN A 118 6.85 -11.78 -1.40
N VAL A 119 7.05 -11.88 -2.72
CA VAL A 119 6.21 -11.20 -3.73
C VAL A 119 4.75 -11.69 -3.74
N THR A 120 4.46 -12.84 -3.15
CA THR A 120 3.08 -13.36 -2.99
C THR A 120 2.44 -12.94 -1.66
N ALA A 121 3.06 -12.05 -0.88
CA ALA A 121 2.58 -11.68 0.44
C ALA A 121 1.14 -11.13 0.44
N ARG A 122 0.64 -10.53 -0.65
CA ARG A 122 -0.75 -10.04 -0.76
C ARG A 122 -1.76 -11.09 -1.24
N SER A 123 -1.29 -12.19 -1.81
CA SER A 123 -2.11 -13.31 -2.28
C SER A 123 -2.31 -14.30 -1.13
N VAL A 124 -3.08 -13.87 -0.13
CA VAL A 124 -3.34 -14.64 1.09
C VAL A 124 -4.81 -15.01 1.09
N ARG A 125 -5.09 -16.31 0.98
CA ARG A 125 -6.45 -16.85 0.97
C ARG A 125 -6.64 -17.82 2.12
N CYS A 126 -7.77 -17.67 2.80
CA CYS A 126 -8.25 -18.68 3.71
C CYS A 126 -8.83 -19.85 2.89
N ALA A 127 -8.29 -21.06 3.04
CA ALA A 127 -8.81 -22.22 2.36
C ALA A 127 -10.22 -22.50 2.88
N SER A 128 -11.22 -22.56 1.98
CA SER A 128 -12.56 -22.97 2.36
C SER A 128 -12.66 -24.48 2.27
N LYS A 129 -13.41 -25.12 3.18
CA LYS A 129 -13.66 -26.58 3.13
C LYS A 129 -14.35 -27.03 1.82
N GLN A 130 -14.93 -26.10 1.07
CA GLN A 130 -15.63 -26.36 -0.19
C GLN A 130 -14.69 -26.43 -1.42
N ASP A 131 -13.46 -25.91 -1.32
CA ASP A 131 -12.49 -25.96 -2.43
C ASP A 131 -12.02 -27.40 -2.77
N MET A 132 -12.34 -28.37 -1.91
CA MET A 132 -11.97 -29.79 -2.08
C MET A 132 -13.13 -30.69 -2.53
N THR A 133 -14.36 -30.18 -2.69
CA THR A 133 -15.56 -31.03 -2.90
C THR A 133 -16.55 -30.55 -3.98
N SER A 134 -16.18 -29.62 -4.86
CA SER A 134 -17.08 -29.15 -5.92
C SER A 134 -17.15 -30.12 -7.12
N GLN A 135 -17.91 -31.21 -6.98
CA GLN A 135 -18.35 -32.05 -8.11
C GLN A 135 -19.88 -32.24 -8.18
N ASN A 136 -20.67 -31.51 -7.39
CA ASN A 136 -22.13 -31.67 -7.36
C ASN A 136 -22.87 -30.44 -7.92
N LEU A 137 -23.88 -30.67 -8.78
CA LEU A 137 -24.58 -29.64 -9.56
C LEU A 137 -25.36 -28.65 -8.67
N ASP A 138 -25.87 -29.11 -7.53
CA ASP A 138 -26.56 -28.25 -6.55
C ASP A 138 -25.61 -27.22 -5.90
N SER A 139 -24.34 -27.60 -5.66
CA SER A 139 -23.34 -26.67 -5.12
C SER A 139 -22.92 -25.58 -6.12
N LEU A 140 -22.97 -25.91 -7.42
CA LEU A 140 -22.76 -24.96 -8.51
C LEU A 140 -23.92 -23.95 -8.59
N MET A 141 -25.16 -24.43 -8.43
CA MET A 141 -26.33 -23.56 -8.43
C MET A 141 -26.37 -22.64 -7.20
N ASP A 142 -26.01 -23.12 -6.01
CA ASP A 142 -25.86 -22.26 -4.83
C ASP A 142 -24.75 -21.21 -4.99
N THR A 143 -23.65 -21.53 -5.69
CA THR A 143 -22.59 -20.57 -6.02
C THR A 143 -23.08 -19.47 -6.95
N LEU A 144 -24.02 -19.78 -7.86
CA LEU A 144 -24.65 -18.81 -8.77
C LEU A 144 -25.75 -17.99 -8.07
N CYS A 145 -26.48 -18.59 -7.13
CA CYS A 145 -27.61 -17.97 -6.42
C CYS A 145 -27.20 -17.13 -5.21
N ASN A 146 -26.00 -17.33 -4.66
CA ASN A 146 -25.54 -16.64 -3.45
C ASN A 146 -24.11 -16.08 -3.60
N PRO A 147 -23.90 -15.04 -4.44
CA PRO A 147 -22.58 -14.43 -4.65
C PRO A 147 -21.99 -13.77 -3.38
N GLN A 148 -22.80 -13.57 -2.34
CA GLN A 148 -22.37 -13.05 -1.03
C GLN A 148 -21.98 -14.14 -0.01
N GLY A 149 -22.11 -15.43 -0.37
CA GLY A 149 -21.83 -16.58 0.48
C GLY A 149 -20.34 -16.93 0.68
N HIS A 150 -19.43 -15.96 0.60
CA HIS A 150 -18.00 -16.17 0.84
C HIS A 150 -17.55 -15.53 2.15
N SER A 151 -18.04 -16.05 3.28
CA SER A 151 -17.70 -15.54 4.63
C SER A 151 -16.21 -15.62 5.00
N ASN A 152 -15.35 -16.16 4.13
CA ASN A 152 -13.92 -16.38 4.38
C ASN A 152 -13.00 -15.59 3.41
N ARG A 153 -13.52 -14.62 2.65
CA ARG A 153 -12.69 -13.80 1.75
C ARG A 153 -12.58 -12.37 2.24
N VAL A 154 -11.37 -11.83 2.23
CA VAL A 154 -11.07 -10.45 2.62
C VAL A 154 -10.31 -9.81 1.46
N ASN A 155 -10.70 -8.59 1.07
CA ASN A 155 -9.96 -7.86 0.05
C ASN A 155 -8.52 -7.59 0.54
N PRO A 156 -7.46 -7.82 -0.25
CA PRO A 156 -6.09 -7.58 0.19
C PRO A 156 -5.84 -6.15 0.68
N LEU A 157 -6.52 -5.15 0.11
CA LEU A 157 -6.39 -3.77 0.55
C LEU A 157 -7.04 -3.53 1.91
N ASP A 158 -8.14 -4.22 2.22
CA ASP A 158 -8.76 -4.16 3.54
C ASP A 158 -7.87 -4.82 4.59
N LEU A 159 -7.26 -5.97 4.25
CA LEU A 159 -6.28 -6.63 5.13
C LEU A 159 -5.10 -5.69 5.42
N ILE A 160 -4.50 -5.10 4.38
CA ILE A 160 -3.40 -4.14 4.52
C ILE A 160 -3.84 -2.96 5.39
N THR A 161 -4.98 -2.33 5.07
CA THR A 161 -5.48 -1.17 5.81
C THR A 161 -5.72 -1.49 7.29
N ALA A 162 -6.34 -2.64 7.59
CA ALA A 162 -6.59 -3.08 8.97
C ALA A 162 -5.27 -3.29 9.73
N VAL A 163 -4.28 -3.95 9.12
CA VAL A 163 -2.97 -4.16 9.74
C VAL A 163 -2.28 -2.82 9.98
N PHE A 164 -2.26 -1.90 9.01
CA PHE A 164 -1.70 -0.56 9.20
C PHE A 164 -2.34 0.19 10.37
N LEU A 165 -3.68 0.18 10.45
CA LEU A 165 -4.42 0.82 11.55
C LEU A 165 -4.14 0.17 12.92
N CYS A 166 -3.76 -1.11 12.94
CA CYS A 166 -3.46 -1.88 14.14
C CYS A 166 -1.96 -1.88 14.53
N SER A 167 -1.09 -1.30 13.71
CA SER A 167 0.37 -1.28 13.92
C SER A 167 0.88 0.03 14.53
N ASP A 168 2.01 -0.04 15.24
CA ASP A 168 2.74 1.15 15.69
C ASP A 168 3.59 1.76 14.55
N GLY A 169 4.12 2.96 14.78
CA GLY A 169 4.87 3.68 13.75
C GLY A 169 6.15 2.95 13.27
N PHE A 170 6.78 2.15 14.13
CA PHE A 170 7.97 1.38 13.76
C PHE A 170 7.63 0.20 12.85
N LEU A 171 6.57 -0.55 13.19
CA LEU A 171 6.09 -1.63 12.35
C LEU A 171 5.53 -1.09 11.02
N GLN A 172 4.82 0.05 11.03
CA GLN A 172 4.35 0.70 9.80
C GLN A 172 5.52 1.05 8.87
N GLN A 173 6.60 1.61 9.41
CA GLN A 173 7.82 1.95 8.65
C GLN A 173 8.46 0.69 8.03
N GLU A 174 8.63 -0.37 8.82
CA GLU A 174 9.20 -1.63 8.33
C GLU A 174 8.28 -2.28 7.27
N MET A 175 6.96 -2.25 7.48
CA MET A 175 5.99 -2.76 6.51
C MET A 175 6.08 -2.01 5.18
N VAL A 176 6.10 -0.68 5.21
CA VAL A 176 6.22 0.16 4.00
C VAL A 176 7.54 -0.09 3.28
N LEU A 177 8.65 -0.21 4.01
CA LEU A 177 9.95 -0.56 3.44
C LEU A 177 9.90 -1.92 2.73
N LYS A 178 9.37 -2.95 3.39
CA LYS A 178 9.25 -4.31 2.83
C LYS A 178 8.28 -4.36 1.65
N MET A 179 7.16 -3.65 1.69
CA MET A 179 6.23 -3.51 0.56
C MET A 179 6.92 -2.90 -0.65
N SER A 180 7.71 -1.84 -0.41
CA SER A 180 8.51 -1.17 -1.44
C SER A 180 9.60 -2.07 -2.04
N MET A 181 10.18 -2.98 -1.25
CA MET A 181 11.11 -4.01 -1.75
C MET A 181 10.42 -5.08 -2.60
N CYS A 182 9.17 -5.43 -2.25
CA CYS A 182 8.32 -6.34 -3.04
C CYS A 182 7.74 -5.69 -4.32
N GLN A 183 8.06 -4.43 -4.62
CA GLN A 183 7.49 -3.63 -5.72
C GLN A 183 5.97 -3.40 -5.62
N PHE A 184 5.43 -3.51 -4.41
CA PHE A 184 4.04 -3.15 -4.14
C PHE A 184 3.90 -1.64 -4.00
N SER A 185 2.71 -1.14 -4.33
CA SER A 185 2.33 0.21 -3.93
C SER A 185 2.22 0.32 -2.41
N VAL A 186 2.62 1.47 -1.86
CA VAL A 186 2.56 1.74 -0.42
C VAL A 186 1.48 2.79 -0.11
N PRO A 187 0.91 2.82 1.10
CA PRO A 187 -0.07 3.85 1.46
C PRO A 187 0.58 5.24 1.48
N LEU A 188 0.02 6.18 0.71
CA LEU A 188 0.30 7.61 0.82
C LEU A 188 -0.69 8.27 1.79
N LEU A 189 -1.99 8.10 1.55
CA LEU A 189 -3.06 8.51 2.47
C LEU A 189 -3.78 7.27 2.97
N LEU A 190 -3.68 7.00 4.28
CA LEU A 190 -4.38 5.91 4.95
C LEU A 190 -5.77 6.40 5.42
N PRO A 191 -6.88 5.76 5.01
CA PRO A 191 -8.21 6.20 5.38
C PRO A 191 -8.57 5.74 6.80
N LYS A 192 -9.33 6.57 7.50
CA LYS A 192 -9.96 6.25 8.78
C LYS A 192 -11.47 6.20 8.59
N CYS A 193 -11.93 5.02 8.17
CA CYS A 193 -13.26 4.72 7.62
C CYS A 193 -14.42 5.41 8.33
N ASP A 194 -14.41 5.42 9.66
CA ASP A 194 -15.55 5.84 10.46
C ASP A 194 -15.62 7.37 10.64
N THR A 195 -14.59 8.11 10.20
CA THR A 195 -14.46 9.54 10.48
C THR A 195 -14.31 10.41 9.23
N GLN A 196 -14.32 9.82 8.03
CA GLN A 196 -13.94 10.46 6.76
C GLN A 196 -12.55 11.14 6.76
N GLN A 197 -11.79 11.00 7.84
CA GLN A 197 -10.43 11.49 7.97
C GLN A 197 -9.45 10.53 7.29
N CYS A 198 -8.27 11.05 6.97
CA CYS A 198 -7.14 10.25 6.53
C CYS A 198 -5.84 10.77 7.14
N THR A 199 -4.81 9.94 7.06
CA THR A 199 -3.47 10.26 7.54
C THR A 199 -2.48 10.15 6.39
N LEU A 200 -1.69 11.19 6.16
CA LEU A 200 -0.50 11.16 5.32
C LEU A 200 0.58 10.32 6.01
N MET A 201 1.01 9.25 5.36
CA MET A 201 1.94 8.26 5.90
C MET A 201 3.41 8.66 5.62
N LEU A 202 3.81 9.85 6.07
CA LEU A 202 5.14 10.41 5.84
C LEU A 202 6.23 9.66 6.61
N TRP A 203 6.03 9.48 7.92
CA TRP A 203 6.96 8.77 8.80
C TRP A 203 7.18 7.34 8.31
N ALA A 204 6.11 6.64 7.94
CA ALA A 204 6.20 5.26 7.46
C ALA A 204 7.06 5.13 6.18
N MET A 205 7.18 6.17 5.36
CA MET A 205 7.97 6.13 4.12
C MET A 205 9.43 6.56 4.28
N ARG A 206 9.87 7.06 5.45
CA ARG A 206 11.21 7.64 5.65
C ARG A 206 12.36 6.71 5.27
N ASP A 207 12.21 5.40 5.47
CA ASP A 207 13.24 4.40 5.21
C ASP A 207 13.35 3.99 3.74
N ILE A 208 12.47 4.48 2.87
CA ILE A 208 12.52 4.15 1.45
C ILE A 208 13.66 4.93 0.77
N VAL A 209 14.74 4.22 0.50
CA VAL A 209 15.81 4.66 -0.41
C VAL A 209 15.66 3.91 -1.73
N LYS A 210 15.70 4.65 -2.85
CA LYS A 210 15.65 4.05 -4.19
C LYS A 210 16.88 4.41 -4.98
N LYS A 211 17.28 3.47 -5.81
CA LYS A 211 18.38 3.61 -6.75
C LYS A 211 17.84 3.55 -8.18
N TYR A 212 18.21 4.53 -8.99
CA TYR A 212 17.78 4.62 -10.38
C TYR A 212 18.80 5.36 -11.25
N LYS A 213 18.61 5.31 -12.56
CA LYS A 213 19.50 5.96 -13.53
C LYS A 213 18.66 6.74 -14.57
N PRO A 214 18.53 8.06 -14.44
CA PRO A 214 17.87 8.89 -15.45
C PRO A 214 18.69 8.90 -16.75
N HIS A 215 18.05 9.19 -17.88
CA HIS A 215 18.71 9.21 -19.19
C HIS A 215 19.77 10.31 -19.30
N SER A 216 19.67 11.37 -18.48
CA SER A 216 20.71 12.40 -18.36
C SER A 216 22.07 11.89 -17.87
N LEU A 217 22.10 10.74 -17.18
CA LEU A 217 23.33 10.12 -16.64
C LEU A 217 23.82 8.92 -17.45
N GLU A 218 23.29 8.69 -18.67
CA GLU A 218 23.56 7.51 -19.50
C GLU A 218 25.07 7.24 -19.70
N ASP A 219 25.84 8.28 -20.05
CA ASP A 219 27.27 8.19 -20.36
C ASP A 219 28.20 8.06 -19.13
N GLN A 220 27.68 8.30 -17.93
CA GLN A 220 28.43 8.16 -16.68
C GLN A 220 28.10 6.81 -16.03
N ARG A 221 29.07 6.18 -15.34
CA ARG A 221 28.79 5.03 -14.45
C ARG A 221 27.95 5.42 -13.21
N GLY A 222 27.42 6.64 -13.18
CA GLY A 222 26.64 7.19 -12.10
C GLY A 222 25.24 6.58 -12.03
N PHE A 223 24.74 6.51 -10.80
CA PHE A 223 23.35 6.23 -10.46
C PHE A 223 22.95 7.22 -9.38
N VAL A 224 21.67 7.53 -9.30
CA VAL A 224 21.12 8.30 -8.18
C VAL A 224 20.67 7.30 -7.12
N GLU A 225 21.01 7.56 -5.86
CA GLU A 225 20.54 6.82 -4.70
C GLU A 225 20.11 7.85 -3.65
N GLU A 226 18.80 7.95 -3.42
CA GLU A 226 18.21 8.98 -2.58
C GLU A 226 16.95 8.50 -1.88
N SER A 227 16.59 9.20 -0.79
CA SER A 227 15.33 8.96 -0.08
C SER A 227 14.18 9.51 -0.89
N ILE A 228 13.21 8.64 -1.21
CA ILE A 228 12.05 9.00 -2.02
C ILE A 228 11.17 10.06 -1.35
N VAL A 229 11.26 10.18 -0.02
CA VAL A 229 10.54 11.18 0.75
C VAL A 229 11.09 12.58 0.52
N LEU A 230 12.40 12.69 0.27
CA LEU A 230 13.10 13.96 0.03
C LEU A 230 13.19 14.30 -1.47
N SER A 231 13.14 13.29 -2.34
CA SER A 231 13.19 13.46 -3.80
C SER A 231 12.05 14.32 -4.34
N GLU A 232 12.38 15.36 -5.10
CA GLU A 232 11.39 16.15 -5.84
C GLU A 232 10.98 15.45 -7.14
N LEU A 233 10.00 14.55 -7.04
CA LEU A 233 9.49 13.79 -8.18
C LEU A 233 8.17 14.38 -8.70
N PRO A 234 7.92 14.35 -10.02
CA PRO A 234 6.60 14.65 -10.55
C PRO A 234 5.64 13.51 -10.16
N MET A 235 4.50 13.86 -9.57
CA MET A 235 3.45 12.91 -9.23
C MET A 235 2.30 12.96 -10.25
N ILE A 236 1.91 11.78 -10.75
CA ILE A 236 0.75 11.59 -11.62
C ILE A 236 -0.32 10.83 -10.84
N SER A 237 -1.49 11.43 -10.66
CA SER A 237 -2.60 10.80 -9.92
C SER A 237 -3.62 10.17 -10.84
N PHE A 238 -4.18 9.05 -10.41
CA PHE A 238 -5.24 8.34 -11.11
C PHE A 238 -6.44 8.13 -10.19
N VAL A 239 -7.59 8.66 -10.60
CA VAL A 239 -8.83 8.65 -9.85
C VAL A 239 -9.96 8.05 -10.69
N ARG A 240 -11.06 7.68 -10.05
CA ARG A 240 -12.25 7.14 -10.72
C ARG A 240 -13.46 7.95 -10.30
N LEU A 241 -14.27 8.32 -11.27
CA LEU A 241 -15.58 8.95 -11.07
C LEU A 241 -16.65 7.93 -11.44
N GLY A 242 -17.55 7.63 -10.50
CA GLY A 242 -18.63 6.68 -10.72
C GLY A 242 -18.15 5.25 -11.02
N ASN A 243 -18.98 4.53 -11.76
CA ASN A 243 -18.69 3.18 -12.21
C ASN A 243 -17.93 3.20 -13.54
N SER A 244 -16.67 2.77 -13.50
CA SER A 244 -15.82 2.59 -14.67
C SER A 244 -15.75 1.11 -15.06
N SER A 245 -16.05 0.82 -16.31
CA SER A 245 -15.86 -0.47 -16.96
C SER A 245 -14.37 -0.84 -17.03
N LEU A 246 -13.48 0.15 -17.17
CA LEU A 246 -12.03 -0.05 -17.15
C LEU A 246 -11.50 -0.29 -15.75
N SER A 247 -10.63 -1.29 -15.64
CA SER A 247 -9.94 -1.61 -14.39
C SER A 247 -8.76 -0.67 -14.21
N LYS A 248 -8.98 0.47 -13.54
CA LYS A 248 -7.96 1.50 -13.29
C LYS A 248 -6.61 0.90 -12.83
N SER A 249 -6.61 0.18 -11.72
CA SER A 249 -5.37 -0.40 -11.17
C SER A 249 -4.72 -1.46 -12.08
N HIS A 250 -5.50 -2.18 -12.90
CA HIS A 250 -4.92 -3.11 -13.87
C HIS A 250 -4.20 -2.37 -15.00
N ILE A 251 -4.80 -1.28 -15.52
CA ILE A 251 -4.17 -0.42 -16.52
C ILE A 251 -2.89 0.21 -15.95
N LEU A 252 -2.90 0.62 -14.68
CA LEU A 252 -1.70 1.14 -14.01
C LEU A 252 -0.60 0.09 -13.87
N ASN A 253 -0.94 -1.16 -13.56
CA ASN A 253 0.06 -2.23 -13.53
C ASN A 253 0.67 -2.47 -14.91
N GLN A 254 -0.14 -2.44 -15.97
CA GLN A 254 0.36 -2.57 -17.33
C GLN A 254 1.18 -1.34 -17.80
N LEU A 255 0.87 -0.15 -17.26
CA LEU A 255 1.63 1.08 -17.49
C LEU A 255 3.03 1.03 -16.84
N LEU A 256 3.12 0.46 -15.63
CA LEU A 256 4.36 0.35 -14.87
C LEU A 256 5.20 -0.89 -15.21
N SER A 257 4.54 -1.97 -15.65
CA SER A 257 5.21 -3.22 -15.99
C SER A 257 5.86 -3.14 -17.36
N ASN A 258 7.01 -3.79 -17.49
CA ASN A 258 7.55 -4.11 -18.80
C ASN A 258 6.80 -5.35 -19.35
N PRO A 259 6.48 -5.46 -20.65
CA PRO A 259 5.68 -6.57 -21.18
C PRO A 259 6.27 -7.98 -20.92
N GLN A 260 7.57 -8.05 -20.65
CA GLN A 260 8.30 -9.30 -20.36
C GLN A 260 8.32 -9.68 -18.86
N GLN A 261 7.97 -8.75 -17.96
CA GLN A 261 8.02 -8.92 -16.52
C GLN A 261 6.80 -8.21 -15.90
N HIS A 262 5.65 -8.87 -15.98
CA HIS A 262 4.43 -8.37 -15.36
C HIS A 262 4.53 -8.47 -13.84
N HIS A 263 4.32 -7.34 -13.16
CA HIS A 263 4.22 -7.29 -11.71
C HIS A 263 2.98 -6.49 -11.31
N ASP A 264 2.20 -7.04 -10.39
CA ASP A 264 0.98 -6.40 -9.92
C ASP A 264 1.25 -5.36 -8.85
N THR A 265 1.87 -4.22 -9.17
CA THR A 265 2.16 -3.17 -8.18
C THR A 265 0.92 -2.76 -7.37
N PHE A 266 -0.19 -2.44 -8.04
CA PHE A 266 -1.46 -2.09 -7.43
C PHE A 266 -2.43 -3.27 -7.41
N VAL A 267 -3.17 -3.47 -6.32
CA VAL A 267 -4.18 -4.53 -6.24
C VAL A 267 -5.29 -4.31 -7.28
N HIS A 268 -5.69 -5.32 -8.05
CA HIS A 268 -6.82 -5.20 -8.99
C HIS A 268 -7.73 -6.43 -8.94
N ARG A 269 -8.93 -6.29 -9.54
CA ARG A 269 -10.01 -7.29 -9.49
C ARG A 269 -9.69 -8.68 -10.06
N ASN A 270 -8.62 -8.84 -10.84
CA ASN A 270 -8.24 -10.16 -11.37
C ASN A 270 -7.17 -10.85 -10.51
N MET A 271 -6.71 -10.20 -9.43
CA MET A 271 -5.85 -10.84 -8.43
C MET A 271 -6.69 -11.67 -7.47
N GLU A 272 -6.04 -12.59 -6.77
CA GLU A 272 -6.68 -13.37 -5.72
C GLU A 272 -7.33 -12.47 -4.65
N CYS A 273 -8.63 -12.69 -4.40
CA CYS A 273 -9.48 -11.88 -3.53
C CYS A 273 -9.58 -10.38 -3.91
N GLY A 274 -9.06 -9.96 -5.06
CA GLY A 274 -9.10 -8.56 -5.51
C GLY A 274 -10.49 -8.10 -5.98
N ASP A 275 -11.35 -9.05 -6.34
CA ASP A 275 -12.76 -8.89 -6.71
C ASP A 275 -13.70 -8.75 -5.49
N THR A 276 -13.23 -9.14 -4.31
CA THR A 276 -13.99 -9.05 -3.07
C THR A 276 -14.30 -7.58 -2.74
N THR A 277 -15.54 -7.29 -2.35
CA THR A 277 -15.99 -5.94 -2.01
C THR A 277 -15.14 -5.35 -0.88
N ARG A 278 -14.66 -4.12 -1.08
CA ARG A 278 -13.91 -3.39 -0.07
C ARG A 278 -14.83 -2.91 1.05
N ARG A 279 -14.45 -3.17 2.29
CA ARG A 279 -15.14 -2.74 3.52
C ARG A 279 -14.54 -1.46 4.10
N ILE A 280 -13.22 -1.32 4.07
CA ILE A 280 -12.51 -0.25 4.80
C ILE A 280 -11.47 0.50 3.97
N SER A 281 -11.05 -0.04 2.82
CA SER A 281 -9.95 0.52 2.02
C SER A 281 -10.38 1.52 0.94
N ASN A 282 -11.67 1.89 0.88
CA ASN A 282 -12.08 3.03 0.05
C ASN A 282 -11.55 4.34 0.67
N GLY A 283 -11.08 5.27 -0.15
CA GLY A 283 -10.37 6.47 0.29
C GLY A 283 -8.86 6.31 0.45
N LEU A 284 -8.34 5.07 0.39
CA LEU A 284 -6.90 4.80 0.37
C LEU A 284 -6.27 5.41 -0.88
N VAL A 285 -5.24 6.23 -0.69
CA VAL A 285 -4.36 6.65 -1.78
C VAL A 285 -3.08 5.84 -1.69
N GLU A 286 -2.84 5.03 -2.70
CA GLU A 286 -1.59 4.28 -2.84
C GLU A 286 -0.58 5.06 -3.70
N ILE A 287 0.71 4.93 -3.42
CA ILE A 287 1.80 5.50 -4.23
C ILE A 287 2.80 4.41 -4.64
N SER A 288 3.33 4.52 -5.85
CA SER A 288 4.45 3.74 -6.35
C SER A 288 5.33 4.61 -7.24
N TRP A 289 6.55 4.16 -7.54
CA TRP A 289 7.52 4.94 -8.32
C TRP A 289 7.95 4.17 -9.56
N TYR A 290 7.94 4.87 -10.70
CA TYR A 290 8.64 4.42 -11.89
C TYR A 290 10.07 4.96 -11.84
N LEU A 291 11.03 4.06 -11.96
CA LEU A 291 12.45 4.34 -11.79
C LEU A 291 13.22 3.85 -13.03
N PRO A 292 13.73 4.75 -13.89
CA PRO A 292 14.42 4.36 -15.11
C PRO A 292 15.74 3.66 -14.81
N SER A 293 16.12 2.72 -15.69
CA SER A 293 17.36 1.96 -15.62
C SER A 293 18.51 2.60 -16.43
N GLY A 294 18.22 3.64 -17.20
CA GLY A 294 19.15 4.31 -18.10
C GLY A 294 19.28 3.61 -19.45
N LYS A 295 18.37 2.69 -19.77
CA LYS A 295 18.37 1.89 -21.01
C LYS A 295 17.18 2.28 -21.88
N ARG A 296 17.43 3.08 -22.92
CA ARG A 296 16.38 3.63 -23.80
C ARG A 296 15.49 2.59 -24.49
N ASN A 297 15.98 1.37 -24.66
CA ASN A 297 15.23 0.28 -25.30
C ASN A 297 14.26 -0.45 -24.36
N ILE A 298 14.37 -0.22 -23.04
CA ILE A 298 13.59 -0.91 -21.99
C ILE A 298 12.79 0.11 -21.18
N ASP A 299 13.34 1.30 -20.96
CA ASP A 299 12.70 2.34 -20.17
C ASP A 299 11.51 2.96 -20.93
N ILE A 300 10.37 3.06 -20.25
CA ILE A 300 9.13 3.69 -20.71
C ILE A 300 9.25 5.21 -20.61
N PHE A 301 9.84 5.70 -19.51
CA PHE A 301 10.06 7.13 -19.25
C PHE A 301 11.54 7.41 -19.02
N SER A 302 12.01 8.59 -19.42
CA SER A 302 13.43 8.99 -19.31
C SER A 302 13.82 9.49 -17.91
N GLU A 303 12.83 9.91 -17.14
CA GLU A 303 12.97 10.51 -15.81
C GLU A 303 12.11 9.73 -14.80
N PRO A 304 12.49 9.70 -13.51
CA PRO A 304 11.69 9.10 -12.46
C PRO A 304 10.37 9.87 -12.25
N LEU A 305 9.31 9.15 -11.88
CA LEU A 305 8.03 9.76 -11.51
C LEU A 305 7.29 8.92 -10.47
N ALA A 306 6.43 9.58 -9.69
CA ALA A 306 5.53 8.95 -8.75
C ALA A 306 4.14 8.76 -9.36
N ILE A 307 3.52 7.61 -9.11
CA ILE A 307 2.14 7.30 -9.50
C ILE A 307 1.30 7.15 -8.25
N ALA A 308 0.26 7.97 -8.12
CA ALA A 308 -0.72 7.89 -7.04
C ALA A 308 -2.04 7.31 -7.54
N ASN A 309 -2.66 6.43 -6.76
CA ASN A 309 -3.87 5.69 -7.11
C ASN A 309 -4.91 5.80 -5.98
N LEU A 310 -5.94 6.63 -6.17
CA LEU A 310 -7.05 6.76 -5.21
C LEU A 310 -8.03 5.58 -5.33
N ARG A 311 -8.34 4.91 -4.23
CA ARG A 311 -9.34 3.82 -4.17
C ARG A 311 -10.72 4.37 -3.84
N GLY A 312 -11.75 3.81 -4.48
CA GLY A 312 -13.13 4.25 -4.29
C GLY A 312 -13.64 5.10 -5.46
N ASP A 313 -14.78 5.76 -5.24
CA ASP A 313 -15.30 6.81 -6.09
C ASP A 313 -14.83 8.15 -5.54
N LEU A 314 -14.34 9.04 -6.40
CA LEU A 314 -13.78 10.31 -5.95
C LEU A 314 -14.82 11.24 -5.30
N ARG A 315 -16.12 11.03 -5.58
CA ARG A 315 -17.23 11.80 -4.97
C ARG A 315 -17.32 11.61 -3.46
N ASP A 316 -16.93 10.44 -2.98
CA ASP A 316 -16.97 10.10 -1.56
C ASP A 316 -15.73 10.60 -0.81
N PHE A 317 -14.70 11.07 -1.52
CA PHE A 317 -13.35 11.35 -0.99
C PHE A 317 -12.80 12.68 -1.49
N GLU A 318 -13.60 13.76 -1.31
CA GLU A 318 -13.26 15.10 -1.79
C GLU A 318 -11.93 15.63 -1.22
N THR A 319 -11.67 15.42 0.08
CA THR A 319 -10.42 15.88 0.73
C THR A 319 -9.18 15.21 0.12
N GLN A 320 -9.23 13.89 -0.08
CA GLN A 320 -8.16 13.14 -0.72
C GLN A 320 -7.99 13.57 -2.18
N TYR A 321 -9.10 13.84 -2.88
CA TYR A 321 -9.07 14.32 -4.25
C TYR A 321 -8.43 15.71 -4.37
N ALA A 322 -8.85 16.66 -3.53
CA ALA A 322 -8.29 18.01 -3.48
C ALA A 322 -6.78 17.99 -3.17
N PHE A 323 -6.37 17.16 -2.21
CA PHE A 323 -4.96 16.92 -1.92
C PHE A 323 -4.18 16.42 -3.16
N LEU A 324 -4.73 15.44 -3.89
CA LEU A 324 -4.10 14.95 -5.12
C LEU A 324 -4.03 16.02 -6.22
N CYS A 325 -5.07 16.82 -6.39
CA CYS A 325 -5.09 17.93 -7.34
C CYS A 325 -4.00 18.96 -7.00
N HIS A 326 -3.79 19.27 -5.73
CA HIS A 326 -2.76 20.23 -5.32
C HIS A 326 -1.34 19.69 -5.56
N ASN A 327 -1.06 18.45 -5.16
CA ASN A 327 0.29 17.90 -5.16
C ASN A 327 0.73 17.27 -6.50
N SER A 328 -0.20 16.95 -7.40
CA SER A 328 0.13 16.28 -8.66
C SER A 328 0.42 17.24 -9.80
N ALA A 329 1.34 16.80 -10.68
CA ALA A 329 1.61 17.44 -11.96
C ALA A 329 0.44 17.27 -12.93
N ALA A 330 -0.23 16.10 -12.89
CA ALA A 330 -1.45 15.85 -13.64
C ALA A 330 -2.35 14.82 -12.94
N VAL A 331 -3.65 14.91 -13.20
CA VAL A 331 -4.67 13.99 -12.65
C VAL A 331 -5.44 13.34 -13.80
N PHE A 332 -5.40 12.01 -13.87
CA PHE A 332 -6.13 11.21 -14.84
C PHE A 332 -7.41 10.66 -14.20
N VAL A 333 -8.56 11.04 -14.76
CA VAL A 333 -9.90 10.68 -14.27
C VAL A 333 -10.48 9.59 -15.16
N PHE A 334 -10.75 8.41 -14.61
CA PHE A 334 -11.50 7.35 -15.28
C PHE A 334 -13.00 7.59 -15.10
N CYS A 335 -13.74 7.78 -16.18
CA CYS A 335 -15.18 8.04 -16.15
C CYS A 335 -15.84 7.51 -17.43
N ASP A 336 -16.93 6.76 -17.27
CA ASP A 336 -17.69 6.19 -18.38
C ASP A 336 -19.12 6.75 -18.50
N ASP A 337 -19.69 7.27 -17.40
CA ASP A 337 -21.02 7.90 -17.37
C ASP A 337 -20.87 9.41 -17.22
N PHE A 338 -21.57 10.18 -18.04
CA PHE A 338 -21.50 11.64 -18.08
C PHE A 338 -22.86 12.30 -17.86
N GLY A 339 -23.90 11.54 -17.51
CA GLY A 339 -25.23 12.10 -17.25
C GLY A 339 -25.25 12.94 -15.96
N SER A 340 -25.03 12.28 -14.82
CA SER A 340 -24.96 12.92 -13.49
C SER A 340 -23.58 13.50 -13.18
N GLU A 341 -22.53 12.92 -13.77
CA GLU A 341 -21.14 13.11 -13.33
C GLU A 341 -20.52 14.45 -13.78
N CYS A 342 -21.05 15.10 -14.83
CA CYS A 342 -20.49 16.35 -15.35
C CYS A 342 -20.65 17.54 -14.41
N LYS A 343 -21.74 17.57 -13.62
CA LYS A 343 -21.95 18.62 -12.62
C LYS A 343 -20.90 18.60 -11.53
N PHE A 344 -20.44 17.41 -11.15
CA PHE A 344 -19.40 17.25 -10.14
C PHE A 344 -18.06 17.81 -10.65
N LEU A 345 -17.68 17.46 -11.88
CA LEU A 345 -16.42 17.92 -12.48
C LEU A 345 -16.37 19.44 -12.68
N ASP A 346 -17.49 20.09 -12.98
CA ASP A 346 -17.58 21.54 -13.18
C ASP A 346 -17.38 22.31 -11.87
N SER A 347 -17.88 21.75 -10.76
CA SER A 347 -17.83 22.39 -9.43
C SER A 347 -16.45 22.42 -8.77
N GLN A 348 -15.50 21.59 -9.21
CA GLN A 348 -14.27 21.29 -8.46
C GLN A 348 -13.05 22.15 -8.83
N HIS A 349 -13.20 23.25 -9.59
CA HIS A 349 -12.10 24.15 -10.00
C HIS A 349 -10.80 23.38 -10.35
N LEU A 350 -10.96 22.35 -11.18
CA LEU A 350 -9.91 21.40 -11.49
C LEU A 350 -8.70 22.13 -12.05
N LYS A 351 -7.51 21.82 -11.52
CA LYS A 351 -6.22 22.30 -12.02
C LYS A 351 -6.15 22.18 -13.55
N ASP A 352 -5.46 23.09 -14.23
CA ASP A 352 -5.37 23.16 -15.70
C ASP A 352 -4.85 21.88 -16.42
N HIS A 353 -4.34 20.90 -15.67
CA HIS A 353 -3.64 19.71 -16.18
C HIS A 353 -4.30 18.38 -15.77
N TRP A 354 -5.62 18.28 -15.92
CA TRP A 354 -6.32 17.00 -15.78
C TRP A 354 -6.62 16.35 -17.13
N PHE A 355 -6.71 15.02 -17.13
CA PHE A 355 -6.94 14.18 -18.31
C PHE A 355 -8.13 13.26 -18.08
N LEU A 356 -8.98 13.12 -19.07
CA LEU A 356 -10.17 12.26 -19.02
C LEU A 356 -9.91 10.97 -19.78
N ILE A 357 -10.09 9.82 -19.11
CA ILE A 357 -9.98 8.49 -19.71
C ILE A 357 -11.36 7.87 -19.78
N ILE A 358 -11.76 7.46 -20.99
CA ILE A 358 -13.12 7.02 -21.29
C ILE A 358 -13.09 5.69 -22.03
N ASN A 359 -13.99 4.78 -21.68
CA ASN A 359 -14.28 3.64 -22.51
C ASN A 359 -15.58 3.83 -23.31
N SER A 360 -15.45 4.08 -24.61
CA SER A 360 -16.63 4.25 -25.47
C SER A 360 -17.41 2.95 -25.67
N GLN A 361 -16.88 1.81 -25.23
CA GLN A 361 -17.55 0.51 -25.28
C GLN A 361 -18.41 0.24 -24.03
N SER A 362 -18.35 1.12 -23.01
CA SER A 362 -19.15 0.93 -21.81
C SER A 362 -20.63 1.04 -22.12
N LYS A 363 -21.45 0.21 -21.47
CA LYS A 363 -22.92 0.29 -21.56
C LYS A 363 -23.47 1.61 -21.02
N SER A 364 -22.73 2.26 -20.11
CA SER A 364 -23.09 3.56 -19.52
C SER A 364 -22.69 4.75 -20.38
N PHE A 365 -21.91 4.54 -21.45
CA PHE A 365 -21.40 5.65 -22.25
C PHE A 365 -22.46 6.17 -23.21
N ASN A 366 -22.84 7.43 -23.03
CA ASN A 366 -23.71 8.17 -23.94
C ASN A 366 -22.93 9.29 -24.64
N LYS A 367 -22.97 9.28 -25.98
CA LYS A 367 -22.25 10.26 -26.82
C LYS A 367 -22.77 11.69 -26.67
N ASP A 368 -24.08 11.86 -26.50
CA ASP A 368 -24.70 13.18 -26.39
C ASP A 368 -24.39 13.81 -25.03
N ASP A 369 -24.44 13.02 -23.97
CA ASP A 369 -24.06 13.45 -22.61
C ASP A 369 -22.56 13.77 -22.54
N PHE A 370 -21.71 12.95 -23.17
CA PHE A 370 -20.29 13.24 -23.29
C PHE A 370 -20.01 14.55 -24.05
N SER A 371 -20.68 14.78 -25.19
CA SER A 371 -20.48 15.99 -26.00
C SER A 371 -20.93 17.24 -25.24
N ARG A 372 -22.02 17.14 -24.46
CA ARG A 372 -22.48 18.19 -23.55
C ARG A 372 -21.42 18.48 -22.48
N CYS A 373 -20.94 17.44 -21.81
CA CYS A 373 -19.92 17.53 -20.77
C CYS A 373 -18.62 18.21 -21.24
N VAL A 374 -18.12 17.80 -22.41
CA VAL A 374 -16.89 18.38 -23.00
C VAL A 374 -17.07 19.87 -23.29
N SER A 375 -18.28 20.26 -23.71
CA SER A 375 -18.61 21.65 -24.00
C SER A 375 -18.76 22.49 -22.73
N GLU A 376 -19.41 21.94 -21.70
CA GLU A 376 -19.57 22.57 -20.37
C GLU A 376 -18.22 22.78 -19.69
N LEU A 377 -17.39 21.73 -19.62
CA LEU A 377 -16.06 21.75 -18.98
C LEU A 377 -14.96 22.40 -19.83
N LYS A 378 -15.27 22.83 -21.07
CA LYS A 378 -14.33 23.42 -22.03
C LYS A 378 -13.04 22.61 -22.20
N LEU A 379 -13.18 21.27 -22.25
CA LEU A 379 -12.05 20.36 -22.30
C LEU A 379 -11.29 20.45 -23.62
N LYS A 380 -9.95 20.55 -23.54
CA LYS A 380 -9.10 20.46 -24.72
C LYS A 380 -9.07 19.02 -25.24
N PRO A 381 -9.15 18.79 -26.57
CA PRO A 381 -9.04 17.45 -27.15
C PRO A 381 -7.74 16.72 -26.76
N SER A 382 -6.65 17.46 -26.49
CA SER A 382 -5.37 16.91 -26.02
C SER A 382 -5.46 16.23 -24.65
N ASN A 383 -6.47 16.58 -23.85
CA ASN A 383 -6.64 16.10 -22.49
C ASN A 383 -7.61 14.91 -22.42
N ILE A 384 -8.15 14.44 -23.55
CA ILE A 384 -9.14 13.37 -23.60
C ILE A 384 -8.50 12.13 -24.26
N ILE A 385 -8.59 10.99 -23.58
CA ILE A 385 -8.10 9.70 -24.05
C ILE A 385 -9.26 8.72 -24.11
N ILE A 386 -9.71 8.42 -25.32
CA ILE A 386 -10.84 7.51 -25.55
C ILE A 386 -10.33 6.14 -26.00
N LYS A 387 -10.76 5.09 -25.30
CA LYS A 387 -10.67 3.70 -25.75
C LYS A 387 -11.85 3.41 -26.68
N GLY A 388 -11.56 3.42 -27.98
CA GLY A 388 -12.53 3.14 -29.05
C GLY A 388 -12.79 1.65 -29.26
N LEU A 389 -13.74 1.31 -30.15
CA LEU A 389 -14.13 -0.08 -30.47
C LEU A 389 -12.97 -0.96 -31.00
N GLN A 390 -12.07 -0.38 -31.79
CA GLN A 390 -10.93 -1.09 -32.40
C GLN A 390 -9.66 -1.07 -31.53
N MET A 391 -9.76 -0.52 -30.32
CA MET A 391 -8.59 -0.20 -29.49
C MET A 391 -8.48 -1.17 -28.32
N ASN A 392 -7.39 -1.93 -28.27
CA ASN A 392 -7.08 -2.82 -27.15
C ASN A 392 -6.40 -2.06 -25.99
N ASP A 393 -6.16 -2.75 -24.87
CA ASP A 393 -5.52 -2.15 -23.70
C ASP A 393 -4.08 -1.69 -23.99
N ALA A 394 -3.34 -2.42 -24.82
CA ALA A 394 -1.97 -2.06 -25.20
C ALA A 394 -1.91 -0.69 -25.92
N GLU A 395 -2.86 -0.42 -26.82
CA GLU A 395 -2.92 0.87 -27.50
C GLU A 395 -3.35 1.99 -26.54
N LEU A 396 -4.21 1.70 -25.55
CA LEU A 396 -4.58 2.66 -24.50
C LEU A 396 -3.38 3.04 -23.65
N ILE A 397 -2.61 2.05 -23.21
CA ILE A 397 -1.38 2.27 -22.45
C ILE A 397 -0.40 3.10 -23.28
N ARG A 398 -0.23 2.82 -24.57
CA ARG A 398 0.64 3.61 -25.43
C ARG A 398 0.23 5.09 -25.49
N LYS A 399 -1.07 5.38 -25.60
CA LYS A 399 -1.57 6.76 -25.55
C LYS A 399 -1.34 7.41 -24.18
N LEU A 400 -1.52 6.66 -23.09
CA LEU A 400 -1.23 7.12 -21.74
C LEU A 400 0.25 7.44 -21.55
N CYS A 401 1.16 6.54 -21.97
CA CYS A 401 2.60 6.76 -21.93
C CYS A 401 3.00 8.02 -22.72
N LEU A 402 2.40 8.25 -23.90
CA LEU A 402 2.66 9.45 -24.69
C LEU A 402 2.15 10.72 -24.01
N ALA A 403 0.95 10.69 -23.42
CA ALA A 403 0.41 11.82 -22.67
C ALA A 403 1.32 12.15 -21.47
N ILE A 404 1.67 11.15 -20.66
CA ILE A 404 2.58 11.31 -19.50
C ILE A 404 3.95 11.78 -19.96
N SER A 405 4.51 11.24 -21.05
CA SER A 405 5.79 11.70 -21.60
C SER A 405 5.72 13.15 -22.10
N GLY A 406 4.59 13.58 -22.65
CA GLY A 406 4.35 14.97 -23.04
C GLY A 406 4.33 15.90 -21.82
N ILE A 407 3.63 15.48 -20.77
CA ILE A 407 3.56 16.16 -19.47
C ILE A 407 5.00 16.29 -18.90
N LEU A 408 5.76 15.20 -18.80
CA LEU A 408 7.14 15.16 -18.29
C LEU A 408 8.14 16.06 -19.03
N LYS A 409 7.90 16.40 -20.30
CA LYS A 409 8.77 17.32 -21.08
C LYS A 409 8.50 18.80 -20.80
N GLY A 410 7.36 19.14 -20.21
CA GLY A 410 6.99 20.51 -19.86
C GLY A 410 7.65 21.01 -18.56
N ASN A 411 7.44 22.28 -18.23
CA ASN A 411 7.75 22.78 -16.89
C ASN A 411 6.67 22.30 -15.92
N MET A 412 7.05 21.44 -14.98
CA MET A 412 6.13 20.61 -14.21
C MET A 412 6.25 20.85 -12.72
N LEU A 413 5.13 20.70 -12.01
CA LEU A 413 5.17 20.61 -10.56
C LEU A 413 5.94 19.35 -10.15
N LYS A 414 7.02 19.55 -9.41
CA LYS A 414 7.73 18.50 -8.69
C LYS A 414 7.63 18.84 -7.21
N MET A 415 7.36 17.82 -6.39
CA MET A 415 7.20 18.02 -4.96
C MET A 415 7.67 16.75 -4.25
N SER A 416 8.42 16.93 -3.17
CA SER A 416 8.81 15.82 -2.30
C SER A 416 7.63 15.41 -1.42
N VAL A 417 7.61 14.15 -0.97
CA VAL A 417 6.56 13.68 -0.04
C VAL A 417 6.61 14.47 1.27
N GLU A 418 7.80 14.86 1.71
CA GLU A 418 7.97 15.78 2.85
C GLU A 418 7.28 17.13 2.61
N GLY A 419 7.42 17.71 1.41
CA GLY A 419 6.76 18.96 1.04
C GLY A 419 5.23 18.86 1.04
N MET A 420 4.67 17.67 0.77
CA MET A 420 3.22 17.44 0.80
C MET A 420 2.61 17.57 2.21
N SER A 421 3.43 17.53 3.28
CA SER A 421 2.94 17.68 4.67
C SER A 421 2.27 19.05 4.90
N ALA A 422 2.84 20.13 4.37
CA ALA A 422 2.27 21.47 4.48
C ALA A 422 0.86 21.51 3.85
N VAL A 423 0.73 20.94 2.65
CA VAL A 423 -0.55 20.83 1.93
C VAL A 423 -1.53 19.92 2.68
N ALA A 424 -1.07 18.84 3.30
CA ALA A 424 -1.90 17.97 4.13
C ALA A 424 -2.52 18.77 5.28
N HIS A 425 -1.76 19.60 5.99
CA HIS A 425 -2.29 20.44 7.06
C HIS A 425 -3.34 21.45 6.56
N GLU A 426 -3.13 22.06 5.39
CA GLU A 426 -4.09 23.00 4.78
C GLU A 426 -5.45 22.33 4.52
N PHE A 427 -5.45 21.06 4.12
CA PHE A 427 -6.66 20.27 3.89
C PHE A 427 -7.17 19.53 5.15
N GLY A 428 -6.58 19.77 6.33
CA GLY A 428 -6.98 19.10 7.57
C GLY A 428 -6.65 17.61 7.63
N ILE A 429 -5.73 17.14 6.78
CA ILE A 429 -5.21 15.78 6.76
C ILE A 429 -4.15 15.64 7.87
N GLN A 430 -4.26 14.57 8.66
CA GLN A 430 -3.28 14.29 9.72
C GLN A 430 -1.96 13.82 9.11
N VAL A 431 -0.83 14.15 9.71
CA VAL A 431 0.49 13.61 9.30
C VAL A 431 1.00 12.71 10.42
N ASP A 432 1.35 11.47 10.10
CA ASP A 432 1.86 10.50 11.09
C ASP A 432 3.16 10.96 11.79
N GLU A 433 4.01 11.71 11.07
CA GLU A 433 5.25 12.29 11.59
C GLU A 433 5.02 13.40 12.64
N ASP A 434 3.82 14.00 12.72
CA ASP A 434 3.51 15.03 13.74
C ASP A 434 3.45 14.47 15.15
N TYR A 435 3.47 13.15 15.30
CA TYR A 435 3.50 12.52 16.59
C TYR A 435 4.68 13.03 17.42
N ILE A 436 4.38 13.51 18.63
CA ILE A 436 5.34 14.27 19.46
C ILE A 436 6.66 13.54 19.70
N TYR A 437 6.63 12.22 19.82
CA TYR A 437 7.84 11.41 20.00
C TYR A 437 8.65 11.29 18.71
N CYS A 438 8.00 11.24 17.54
CA CYS A 438 8.67 11.27 16.24
C CYS A 438 9.37 12.62 16.04
N GLN A 439 8.68 13.73 16.29
CA GLN A 439 9.26 15.09 16.20
C GLN A 439 10.46 15.27 17.14
N ARG A 440 10.35 14.82 18.40
CA ARG A 440 11.47 14.85 19.36
C ARG A 440 12.64 13.96 18.91
N GLY A 441 12.34 12.80 18.35
CA GLY A 441 13.35 11.90 17.79
C GLY A 441 14.10 12.55 16.64
N LYS A 442 13.37 13.17 15.70
CA LYS A 442 13.89 13.93 14.56
C LYS A 442 14.79 15.07 15.03
N GLN A 443 14.31 15.93 15.93
CA GLN A 443 15.10 17.04 16.50
C GLN A 443 16.41 16.57 17.12
N LYS A 444 16.39 15.50 17.94
CA LYS A 444 17.62 14.93 18.52
C LYS A 444 18.55 14.36 17.46
N ALA A 445 18.01 13.69 16.44
CA ALA A 445 18.81 13.17 15.35
C ALA A 445 19.48 14.33 14.58
N ASP A 446 18.74 15.40 14.28
CA ASP A 446 19.24 16.61 13.60
C ASP A 446 20.30 17.34 14.44
N GLU A 447 20.15 17.40 15.77
CA GLU A 447 21.18 17.94 16.66
C GLU A 447 22.49 17.12 16.65
N ILE A 448 22.39 15.79 16.47
CA ILE A 448 23.55 14.89 16.39
C ILE A 448 24.20 15.01 15.01
N THR A 449 23.41 14.90 13.94
CA THR A 449 23.91 14.92 12.56
C THR A 449 24.41 16.31 12.17
N GLY A 450 23.81 17.39 12.69
CA GLY A 450 24.26 18.77 12.48
C GLY A 450 25.65 19.07 13.05
N ARG A 451 26.15 18.25 14.00
CA ARG A 451 27.53 18.34 14.51
C ARG A 451 28.55 17.69 13.59
N ILE A 452 28.10 16.91 12.61
CA ILE A 452 28.94 16.20 11.65
C ILE A 452 29.17 17.14 10.45
N SER A 453 30.06 18.12 10.62
CA SER A 453 30.40 19.05 9.53
C SER A 453 31.31 18.41 8.48
N ASP A 454 32.33 17.66 8.92
CA ASP A 454 33.29 16.97 8.06
C ASP A 454 33.38 15.49 8.44
N ILE A 455 32.90 14.62 7.55
CA ILE A 455 32.78 13.17 7.81
C ILE A 455 34.14 12.52 8.10
N PRO A 456 35.22 12.79 7.34
CA PRO A 456 36.55 12.27 7.66
C PRO A 456 37.06 12.64 9.05
N SER A 457 37.08 13.93 9.41
CA SER A 457 37.58 14.38 10.72
C SER A 457 36.69 13.90 11.87
N PHE A 458 35.37 13.90 11.69
CA PHE A 458 34.44 13.35 12.67
C PHE A 458 34.73 11.87 12.93
N LYS A 459 34.93 11.06 11.88
CA LYS A 459 35.28 9.63 12.02
C LYS A 459 36.62 9.44 12.72
N GLU A 460 37.62 10.27 12.44
CA GLU A 460 38.92 10.17 13.09
C GLU A 460 38.83 10.47 14.59
N LYS A 461 38.03 11.46 14.97
CA LYS A 461 37.86 11.89 16.36
C LYS A 461 36.94 10.97 17.17
N GLU A 462 35.74 10.68 16.66
CA GLU A 462 34.68 9.99 17.39
C GLU A 462 34.67 8.47 17.14
N LEU A 463 35.30 8.00 16.05
CA LEU A 463 35.42 6.58 15.71
C LEU A 463 36.90 6.18 15.51
N PRO A 464 37.81 6.46 16.47
CA PRO A 464 39.26 6.27 16.30
C PRO A 464 39.63 4.81 16.02
N LEU A 465 38.85 3.86 16.56
CA LEU A 465 39.04 2.44 16.34
C LEU A 465 38.70 2.01 14.91
N GLN A 466 37.88 2.76 14.16
CA GLN A 466 37.52 2.48 12.76
C GLN A 466 38.49 3.12 11.74
N GLY A 467 39.60 3.69 12.22
CA GLY A 467 40.65 4.31 11.42
C GLY A 467 41.54 3.32 10.65
N THR A 468 42.82 3.66 10.52
CA THR A 468 43.81 2.90 9.74
C THR A 468 44.00 1.47 10.24
N ALA A 469 44.01 1.26 11.57
CA ALA A 469 44.19 -0.05 12.18
C ALA A 469 43.08 -1.05 11.79
N TRP A 470 41.81 -0.61 11.82
CA TRP A 470 40.68 -1.45 11.39
C TRP A 470 40.73 -1.76 9.89
N LYS A 471 41.10 -0.77 9.06
CA LYS A 471 41.28 -0.98 7.62
C LYS A 471 42.39 -1.99 7.33
N GLN A 472 43.48 -1.97 8.09
CA GLN A 472 44.57 -2.95 7.97
C GLN A 472 44.11 -4.34 8.41
N LEU A 473 43.42 -4.46 9.54
CA LEU A 473 42.88 -5.72 10.02
C LEU A 473 41.90 -6.33 9.01
N ALA A 474 40.94 -5.55 8.52
CA ALA A 474 39.97 -6.01 7.52
C ALA A 474 40.66 -6.45 6.21
N LYS A 475 41.77 -5.82 5.82
CA LYS A 475 42.59 -6.28 4.69
C LYS A 475 43.25 -7.63 4.98
N LEU A 476 43.86 -7.79 6.15
CA LEU A 476 44.50 -9.05 6.57
C LEU A 476 43.49 -10.19 6.64
N GLU A 477 42.31 -9.97 7.22
CA GLU A 477 41.23 -10.97 7.29
C GLU A 477 40.71 -11.33 5.90
N LYS A 478 40.56 -10.35 5.00
CA LYS A 478 40.16 -10.58 3.60
C LYS A 478 41.21 -11.39 2.85
N GLU A 479 42.49 -11.14 3.09
CA GLU A 479 43.60 -11.94 2.54
C GLU A 479 43.59 -13.36 3.09
N GLU A 480 43.44 -13.54 4.41
CA GLU A 480 43.35 -14.86 5.04
C GLU A 480 42.16 -15.68 4.50
N CYS A 481 40.99 -15.05 4.36
CA CYS A 481 39.80 -15.69 3.80
C CYS A 481 40.01 -16.11 2.33
N ARG A 482 40.62 -15.27 1.50
CA ARG A 482 40.98 -15.61 0.12
C ARG A 482 41.97 -16.77 0.07
N MET A 483 42.93 -16.83 1.00
CA MET A 483 43.92 -17.91 1.08
C MET A 483 43.29 -19.23 1.54
N LYS A 484 42.29 -19.21 2.43
CA LYS A 484 41.49 -20.41 2.79
C LYS A 484 40.76 -20.98 1.57
N MET A 485 40.32 -20.15 0.63
CA MET A 485 39.64 -20.56 -0.61
C MET A 485 40.59 -21.11 -1.70
N LEU A 486 41.88 -20.80 -1.68
CA LEU A 486 42.85 -21.18 -2.72
C LEU A 486 43.56 -22.54 -2.50
N GLY A 487 43.18 -23.29 -1.45
CA GLY A 487 43.66 -24.66 -1.23
C GLY A 487 45.02 -24.78 -0.51
N ARG A 488 45.15 -25.83 0.32
CA ARG A 488 46.15 -26.03 1.38
C ARG A 488 47.65 -26.09 0.98
N LYS A 489 48.04 -25.86 -0.27
CA LYS A 489 49.40 -26.22 -0.74
C LYS A 489 50.51 -25.19 -0.47
N THR A 490 50.19 -24.01 0.11
CA THR A 490 51.21 -22.96 0.36
C THR A 490 51.09 -22.31 1.76
N LEU A 491 50.66 -23.04 2.78
CA LEU A 491 50.17 -22.42 4.04
C LEU A 491 51.18 -22.22 5.19
N LYS A 492 52.38 -22.84 5.17
CA LYS A 492 53.20 -22.86 6.40
C LYS A 492 54.03 -21.58 6.63
N PHE A 493 54.53 -20.92 5.59
CA PHE A 493 55.43 -19.76 5.76
C PHE A 493 54.69 -18.42 5.79
N THR A 494 53.61 -18.30 5.02
CA THR A 494 52.78 -17.08 4.91
C THR A 494 51.80 -16.91 6.08
N GLY A 495 51.32 -18.01 6.68
CA GLY A 495 50.44 -17.97 7.84
C GLY A 495 51.11 -17.34 9.07
N MET A 496 52.36 -17.71 9.37
CA MET A 496 53.12 -17.15 10.49
C MET A 496 53.42 -15.65 10.33
N SER A 497 53.64 -15.19 9.10
CA SER A 497 53.85 -13.76 8.79
C SER A 497 52.58 -12.92 8.99
N LEU A 498 51.43 -13.45 8.61
CA LEU A 498 50.13 -12.80 8.84
C LEU A 498 49.77 -12.77 10.33
N GLN A 499 50.04 -13.86 11.06
CA GLN A 499 49.77 -13.98 12.49
C GLN A 499 50.65 -13.05 13.34
N ASN A 500 51.89 -12.81 12.91
CA ASN A 500 52.78 -11.81 13.52
C ASN A 500 52.30 -10.37 13.21
N ARG A 501 51.73 -10.11 12.03
CA ARG A 501 51.18 -8.79 11.66
C ARG A 501 49.87 -8.47 12.39
N SER A 502 49.01 -9.47 12.63
CA SER A 502 47.79 -9.28 13.41
C SER A 502 48.09 -9.02 14.88
N SER A 503 49.00 -9.78 15.50
CA SER A 503 49.36 -9.62 16.91
C SER A 503 50.12 -8.32 17.21
N SER A 504 50.92 -7.81 16.27
CA SER A 504 51.55 -6.47 16.38
C SER A 504 50.54 -5.33 16.21
N SER A 505 49.52 -5.50 15.36
CA SER A 505 48.38 -4.58 15.26
C SER A 505 47.54 -4.57 16.55
N GLU A 506 47.29 -5.72 17.17
CA GLU A 506 46.55 -5.83 18.43
C GLU A 506 47.28 -5.19 19.62
N HIS A 507 48.61 -5.34 19.71
CA HIS A 507 49.41 -4.70 20.75
C HIS A 507 49.40 -3.17 20.67
N SER A 508 49.32 -2.59 19.46
CA SER A 508 49.21 -1.14 19.28
C SER A 508 47.88 -0.54 19.79
N ARG A 509 46.89 -1.38 20.11
CA ARG A 509 45.52 -0.97 20.50
C ARG A 509 45.30 -0.87 22.01
N GLY A 510 46.25 -1.24 22.87
CA GLY A 510 46.02 -1.20 24.33
C GLY A 510 44.80 -2.05 24.79
N LEU A 511 44.41 -3.06 24.02
CA LEU A 511 43.31 -3.95 24.33
C LEU A 511 43.76 -4.96 25.38
N THR A 512 43.49 -4.68 26.65
CA THR A 512 43.47 -5.72 27.69
C THR A 512 42.32 -6.70 27.40
N THR A 513 42.58 -7.97 27.64
CA THR A 513 41.78 -9.18 27.36
C THR A 513 40.33 -9.20 27.88
N SER A 514 39.83 -8.11 28.48
CA SER A 514 38.47 -7.98 29.00
C SER A 514 37.48 -7.30 28.04
N GLN A 515 37.93 -6.74 26.91
CA GLN A 515 37.04 -6.22 25.86
C GLN A 515 37.02 -7.19 24.67
N SER A 516 36.24 -8.26 24.81
CA SER A 516 35.98 -9.21 23.73
C SER A 516 35.24 -8.51 22.59
N LEU A 517 35.97 -8.13 21.55
CA LEU A 517 35.40 -7.82 20.23
C LEU A 517 34.72 -9.08 19.70
N CYS A 518 33.41 -9.00 19.40
CA CYS A 518 32.73 -10.01 18.59
C CYS A 518 33.49 -10.15 17.26
N PRO A 519 34.05 -11.34 16.94
CA PRO A 519 34.75 -11.54 15.68
C PRO A 519 33.76 -11.41 14.53
N ILE A 520 34.19 -10.86 13.39
CA ILE A 520 33.36 -10.68 12.18
C ILE A 520 32.76 -12.00 11.67
N SER A 521 33.31 -13.16 12.07
CA SER A 521 32.70 -14.47 11.86
C SER A 521 31.31 -14.64 12.50
N SER A 522 30.99 -13.87 13.55
CA SER A 522 29.67 -13.83 14.19
C SER A 522 28.67 -12.88 13.50
N LEU A 523 29.13 -12.09 12.52
CA LEU A 523 28.31 -11.21 11.67
C LEU A 523 28.17 -11.74 10.22
N GLN A 524 28.74 -12.90 9.91
CA GLN A 524 28.52 -13.58 8.63
C GLN A 524 27.17 -14.32 8.63
N CYS A 525 26.08 -13.58 8.41
CA CYS A 525 24.97 -14.17 7.67
C CYS A 525 25.47 -14.47 6.25
N PRO A 526 25.19 -15.65 5.68
CA PRO A 526 25.51 -15.92 4.29
C PRO A 526 24.70 -14.98 3.42
N VAL A 527 25.35 -13.95 2.86
CA VAL A 527 24.81 -13.19 1.73
C VAL A 527 24.72 -14.18 0.56
N PRO A 528 23.52 -14.51 0.04
CA PRO A 528 23.45 -15.23 -1.22
C PRO A 528 24.04 -14.30 -2.27
N GLN A 529 25.04 -14.77 -3.01
CA GLN A 529 25.50 -14.09 -4.22
C GLN A 529 24.30 -13.96 -5.18
N ARG A 530 23.62 -12.83 -5.19
CA ARG A 530 22.74 -12.44 -6.30
C ARG A 530 23.62 -11.95 -7.44
N SER A 531 24.21 -12.91 -8.13
CA SER A 531 24.66 -12.79 -9.52
C SER A 531 23.93 -13.87 -10.32
N ALA A 532 22.74 -13.55 -10.78
CA ALA A 532 22.09 -14.26 -11.88
C ALA A 532 21.88 -13.24 -13.01
N SER A 533 22.93 -13.05 -13.80
CA SER A 533 22.77 -12.69 -15.20
C SER A 533 22.03 -13.85 -15.87
N ILE A 534 20.72 -13.71 -16.07
CA ILE A 534 19.99 -14.60 -16.98
C ILE A 534 20.28 -14.07 -18.38
N SER A 535 21.38 -14.53 -18.95
CA SER A 535 21.55 -14.66 -20.39
C SER A 535 20.95 -16.01 -20.77
N SER A 536 19.73 -16.03 -21.31
CA SER A 536 19.23 -17.19 -22.03
C SER A 536 19.54 -16.99 -23.51
N SER A 537 20.64 -17.59 -23.94
CA SER A 537 20.84 -18.03 -25.31
C SER A 537 19.86 -19.17 -25.61
N GLY A 538 19.09 -19.03 -26.70
CA GLY A 538 18.08 -19.97 -27.18
C GLY A 538 17.01 -19.24 -27.94
#